data_AF-A0A968VCB9-F1
#
_entry.id   AF-A0A968VCB9-F1
#
_cell.length_a   1.000
_cell.length_b   1.000
_cell.length_c   1.000
_cell.angle_alpha   90.00
_cell.angle_beta   90.00
_cell.angle_gamma   90.00
#
_symmetry.space_group_name_H-M   'P 1'
#
loop_
_entity.id
_entity.type
_entity.pdbx_description
1 polymer ?
#
loop_
_entity_poly.entity_id
_entity_poly.type
_entity_poly.pdbx_seq_one_letter_code
_entity_poly.pdbx_strand_id
1 'polypeptide(L)'
;MPLGVTIKSHPNFSFYLPAMPEGLPPPLIEFVLRDLAGNDIYLTRFNGDGRSGIASISLPESSGFQGLELNKSYIWSVAIICQRNDRSKDIVADGLIQRVATPPELSPRVLQGMSAIERAELLSRAGIWYDTVALLAQLQRNQPLPQWASILQAVELRDLVNQPLLNPLSF
;
A
#
# COMPACT_ATOMS: atom_id res chain seq x y z
N MET A 1 2.84 14.91 7.44
CA MET A 1 2.22 13.77 6.74
C MET A 1 1.07 13.26 7.59
N PRO A 2 -0.13 13.03 7.04
CA PRO A 2 -1.22 12.42 7.81
C PRO A 2 -0.82 10.99 8.22
N LEU A 3 -1.17 10.60 9.44
CA LEU A 3 -0.97 9.25 9.93
C LEU A 3 -2.00 8.32 9.28
N GLY A 4 -1.55 7.30 8.56
CA GLY A 4 -2.43 6.23 8.11
C GLY A 4 -2.47 5.08 9.13
N VAL A 5 -3.59 4.37 9.18
CA VAL A 5 -3.85 3.35 10.19
C VAL A 5 -4.17 1.99 9.54
N THR A 6 -3.70 0.91 10.18
CA THR A 6 -4.02 -0.46 9.82
C THR A 6 -4.43 -1.29 11.04
N ILE A 7 -5.26 -2.33 10.84
CA ILE A 7 -5.54 -3.35 11.86
C ILE A 7 -4.69 -4.62 11.68
N LYS A 8 -3.93 -4.72 10.58
CA LYS A 8 -3.10 -5.89 10.24
C LYS A 8 -1.69 -5.76 10.77
N SER A 9 -1.13 -6.88 11.23
CA SER A 9 0.31 -7.01 11.50
C SER A 9 1.13 -6.93 10.21
N HIS A 10 0.59 -7.47 9.12
CA HIS A 10 1.22 -7.49 7.79
C HIS A 10 0.31 -6.73 6.81
N PRO A 11 0.33 -5.38 6.84
CA PRO A 11 -0.45 -4.60 5.90
C PRO A 11 0.10 -4.69 4.48
N ASN A 12 -0.74 -4.33 3.51
CA ASN A 12 -0.31 -4.08 2.14
C ASN A 12 -0.03 -2.59 1.99
N PHE A 13 1.08 -2.27 1.33
CA PHE A 13 1.42 -0.90 0.97
C PHE A 13 1.12 -0.73 -0.51
N SER A 14 0.38 0.34 -0.85
CA SER A 14 0.08 0.69 -2.23
C SER A 14 0.62 2.08 -2.53
N PHE A 15 1.28 2.22 -3.68
CA PHE A 15 1.93 3.46 -4.10
C PHE A 15 1.89 3.60 -5.62
N TYR A 16 1.93 4.83 -6.09
CA TYR A 16 1.96 5.13 -7.52
C TYR A 16 3.40 5.06 -8.06
N LEU A 17 3.59 4.35 -9.15
CA LEU A 17 4.79 4.37 -9.97
C LEU A 17 4.54 5.25 -11.20
N PRO A 18 5.31 6.34 -11.39
CA PRO A 18 5.20 7.19 -12.56
C PRO A 18 5.71 6.50 -13.84
N ALA A 19 5.30 7.02 -14.98
CA ALA A 19 5.88 6.65 -16.27
C ALA A 19 7.35 7.06 -16.33
N MET A 20 8.20 6.15 -16.81
CA MET A 20 9.61 6.43 -17.05
C MET A 20 9.83 6.93 -18.50
N PRO A 21 10.81 7.81 -18.73
CA PRO A 21 11.21 8.20 -20.08
C PRO A 21 11.49 6.98 -20.97
N GLU A 22 11.05 7.07 -22.22
CA GLU A 22 11.24 6.03 -23.22
C GLU A 22 12.73 5.74 -23.44
N GLY A 23 13.09 4.47 -23.62
CA GLY A 23 14.47 4.03 -23.84
C GLY A 23 15.32 3.87 -22.58
N LEU A 24 14.78 4.16 -21.38
CA LEU A 24 15.45 3.82 -20.13
C LEU A 24 15.21 2.35 -19.73
N PRO A 25 16.21 1.70 -19.08
CA PRO A 25 15.99 0.38 -18.51
C PRO A 25 14.93 0.44 -17.41
N PRO A 26 14.25 -0.69 -17.12
CA PRO A 26 13.29 -0.74 -16.03
C PRO A 26 13.96 -0.33 -14.70
N PRO A 27 13.33 0.54 -13.90
CA PRO A 27 13.98 1.08 -12.72
C PRO A 27 14.09 0.03 -11.62
N LEU A 28 15.16 0.12 -10.83
CA LEU A 28 15.25 -0.58 -9.55
C LEU A 28 14.41 0.18 -8.53
N ILE A 29 13.49 -0.51 -7.86
CA ILE A 29 12.62 0.07 -6.85
C ILE A 29 13.01 -0.51 -5.50
N GLU A 30 13.14 0.35 -4.49
CA GLU A 30 13.51 0.00 -3.13
C GLU A 30 12.35 0.36 -2.19
N PHE A 31 11.89 -0.61 -1.41
CA PHE A 31 10.93 -0.38 -0.34
C PHE A 31 11.62 -0.58 1.00
N VAL A 32 11.45 0.38 1.90
CA VAL A 32 12.00 0.37 3.25
C VAL A 32 10.90 0.65 4.25
N LEU A 33 10.89 -0.10 5.35
CA LEU A 33 10.09 0.16 6.53
C LEU A 33 11.02 0.41 7.70
N ARG A 34 10.82 1.53 8.40
CA ARG A 34 11.61 1.98 9.55
C ARG A 34 10.76 2.14 10.79
N ASP A 35 11.35 1.89 11.94
CA ASP A 35 10.81 2.39 13.21
C ASP A 35 11.05 3.90 13.35
N LEU A 36 10.44 4.53 14.36
CA LEU A 36 10.64 5.97 14.61
C LEU A 36 12.03 6.33 15.14
N ALA A 37 12.85 5.35 15.54
CA ALA A 37 14.25 5.58 15.89
C ALA A 37 15.16 5.61 14.63
N GLY A 38 14.60 5.31 13.45
CA GLY A 38 15.30 5.32 12.18
C GLY A 38 15.94 3.98 11.82
N ASN A 39 15.67 2.91 12.57
CA ASN A 39 16.18 1.58 12.24
C ASN A 39 15.34 0.96 11.12
N ASP A 40 16.02 0.47 10.08
CA ASP A 40 15.38 -0.33 9.03
C ASP A 40 14.95 -1.68 9.62
N ILE A 41 13.64 -1.92 9.66
CA ILE A 41 13.06 -3.19 10.14
C ILE A 41 12.63 -4.11 8.99
N TYR A 42 12.54 -3.57 7.79
CA TYR A 42 12.35 -4.33 6.56
C TYR A 42 12.90 -3.54 5.37
N LEU A 43 13.61 -4.23 4.49
CA LEU A 43 14.09 -3.68 3.22
C LEU A 43 13.96 -4.73 2.13
N THR A 44 13.47 -4.31 0.98
CA THR A 44 13.42 -5.16 -0.22
C THR A 44 13.63 -4.32 -1.47
N ARG A 45 14.09 -4.98 -2.54
CA ARG A 45 14.32 -4.38 -3.84
C ARG A 45 13.73 -5.26 -4.93
N PHE A 46 13.15 -4.63 -5.93
CA PHE A 46 12.57 -5.32 -7.08
C PHE A 46 12.77 -4.49 -8.35
N ASN A 47 12.87 -5.17 -9.48
CA ASN A 47 12.89 -4.48 -10.77
C ASN A 47 11.45 -4.14 -11.15
N GLY A 48 11.19 -2.86 -11.41
CA GLY A 48 9.97 -2.44 -12.07
C GLY A 48 9.90 -3.04 -13.49
N ASP A 49 8.71 -3.02 -14.08
CA ASP A 49 8.50 -3.42 -15.49
C ASP A 49 8.38 -2.20 -16.42
N GLY A 50 8.66 -1.00 -15.90
CA GLY A 50 8.56 0.27 -16.62
C GLY A 50 7.14 0.81 -16.78
N ARG A 51 6.11 0.08 -16.32
CA ARG A 51 4.72 0.53 -16.43
C ARG A 51 4.39 1.55 -15.34
N SER A 52 3.67 2.59 -15.75
CA SER A 52 3.04 3.53 -14.83
C SER A 52 1.78 2.90 -14.23
N GLY A 53 1.54 3.10 -12.94
CA GLY A 53 0.32 2.61 -12.28
C GLY A 53 0.45 2.48 -10.76
N ILE A 54 -0.59 1.96 -10.13
CA ILE A 54 -0.60 1.67 -8.69
C ILE A 54 0.01 0.28 -8.49
N ALA A 55 1.16 0.23 -7.84
CA ALA A 55 1.77 -1.00 -7.36
C ALA A 55 1.31 -1.30 -5.94
N SER A 56 1.33 -2.59 -5.58
CA SER A 56 1.11 -3.02 -4.20
C SER A 56 2.21 -4.00 -3.79
N ILE A 57 2.64 -3.89 -2.54
CA ILE A 57 3.58 -4.80 -1.90
C ILE A 57 2.99 -5.33 -0.59
N SER A 58 3.09 -6.64 -0.40
CA SER A 58 2.78 -7.33 0.85
C SER A 58 4.10 -7.69 1.52
N LEU A 59 4.22 -7.57 2.84
CA LEU A 59 5.42 -8.02 3.54
C LEU A 59 5.27 -9.52 3.85
N PRO A 60 6.02 -10.43 3.21
CA PRO A 60 5.80 -11.85 3.39
C PRO A 60 6.27 -12.30 4.77
N GLU A 61 5.49 -13.16 5.43
CA GLU A 61 5.82 -13.71 6.76
C GLU A 61 7.16 -14.47 6.75
N SER A 62 7.57 -15.01 5.59
CA SER A 62 8.83 -15.72 5.40
C SER A 62 10.09 -14.83 5.42
N SER A 63 9.94 -13.50 5.40
CA SER A 63 11.07 -12.56 5.37
C SER A 63 11.75 -12.32 6.72
N GLY A 64 11.25 -12.93 7.79
CA GLY A 64 11.71 -12.67 9.17
C GLY A 64 11.11 -11.41 9.79
N PHE A 65 10.36 -10.61 9.03
CA PHE A 65 9.54 -9.52 9.55
C PHE A 65 8.44 -10.07 10.47
N GLN A 66 8.44 -9.63 11.74
CA GLN A 66 7.51 -10.13 12.76
C GLN A 66 6.12 -9.48 12.71
N GLY A 67 5.91 -8.52 11.80
CA GLY A 67 4.72 -7.70 11.74
C GLY A 67 4.83 -6.40 12.54
N LEU A 68 3.93 -5.47 12.25
CA LEU A 68 3.78 -4.23 13.00
C LEU A 68 3.25 -4.53 14.41
N GLU A 69 3.89 -3.91 15.40
CA GLU A 69 3.46 -3.98 16.80
C GLU A 69 2.23 -3.09 17.03
N LEU A 70 1.39 -3.52 17.96
CA LEU A 70 0.17 -2.78 18.31
C LEU A 70 0.52 -1.41 18.89
N ASN A 71 -0.17 -0.38 18.43
CA ASN A 71 -0.02 1.02 18.81
C ASN A 71 1.37 1.61 18.53
N LYS A 72 2.21 0.93 17.74
CA LYS A 72 3.51 1.45 17.32
C LYS A 72 3.44 2.03 15.91
N SER A 73 4.06 3.19 15.74
CA SER A 73 4.14 3.89 14.45
C SER A 73 5.46 3.57 13.75
N TYR A 74 5.39 3.58 12.43
CA TYR A 74 6.49 3.28 11.52
C TYR A 74 6.44 4.23 10.33
N ILE A 75 7.57 4.37 9.65
CA ILE A 75 7.70 5.13 8.40
C ILE A 75 8.01 4.13 7.31
N TRP A 76 7.21 4.09 6.27
CA TRP A 76 7.57 3.39 5.04
C TRP A 76 8.00 4.40 3.98
N SER A 77 8.87 3.97 3.10
CA SER A 77 9.26 4.72 1.91
C SER A 77 9.47 3.79 0.74
N VAL A 78 9.07 4.23 -0.44
CA VAL A 78 9.40 3.62 -1.73
C VAL A 78 10.26 4.61 -2.52
N ALA A 79 11.36 4.12 -3.08
CA ALA A 79 12.25 4.91 -3.91
C ALA A 79 12.44 4.23 -5.27
N ILE A 80 12.26 5.00 -6.34
CA ILE A 80 12.71 4.64 -7.68
C ILE A 80 14.16 5.09 -7.79
N ILE A 81 15.08 4.12 -7.88
CA ILE A 81 16.52 4.40 -7.95
C ILE A 81 16.87 4.84 -9.36
N CYS A 82 16.98 6.15 -9.56
CA CYS A 82 17.29 6.74 -10.86
C CYS A 82 18.79 6.66 -11.17
N GLN A 83 19.66 6.90 -10.17
CA GLN A 83 21.11 6.81 -10.29
C GLN A 83 21.70 6.11 -9.08
N ARG A 84 22.31 4.94 -9.27
CA ARG A 84 22.86 4.14 -8.16
C ARG A 84 23.93 4.86 -7.35
N ASN A 85 24.67 5.79 -7.97
CA ASN A 85 25.75 6.53 -7.33
C ASN A 85 25.29 7.89 -6.77
N ASP A 86 24.08 8.34 -7.10
CA ASP A 86 23.51 9.61 -6.63
C ASP A 86 22.02 9.43 -6.29
N ARG A 87 21.78 9.00 -5.05
CA ARG A 87 20.42 8.77 -4.52
C ARG A 87 19.61 10.06 -4.36
N SER A 88 20.22 11.26 -4.49
CA SER A 88 19.47 12.53 -4.45
C SER A 88 18.53 12.71 -5.64
N LYS A 89 18.70 11.90 -6.69
CA LYS A 89 17.87 11.88 -7.89
C LYS A 89 16.71 10.90 -7.81
N ASP A 90 16.59 10.14 -6.72
CA ASP A 90 15.52 9.17 -6.58
C ASP A 90 14.16 9.87 -6.50
N ILE A 91 13.16 9.23 -7.11
CA ILE A 91 11.76 9.61 -6.91
C ILE A 91 11.27 8.84 -5.68
N VAL A 92 10.93 9.56 -4.62
CA VAL A 92 10.57 8.98 -3.32
C VAL A 92 9.13 9.32 -2.97
N ALA A 93 8.39 8.33 -2.49
CA ALA A 93 7.16 8.51 -1.77
C ALA A 93 7.27 7.83 -0.40
N ASP A 94 6.69 8.44 0.62
CA ASP A 94 6.75 7.94 1.99
C ASP A 94 5.41 8.13 2.71
N GLY A 95 5.30 7.51 3.88
CA GLY A 95 4.12 7.64 4.70
C GLY A 95 4.30 7.10 6.10
N LEU A 96 3.44 7.57 7.00
CA LEU A 96 3.31 7.04 8.35
C LEU A 96 2.27 5.91 8.36
N ILE A 97 2.58 4.85 9.11
CA ILE A 97 1.66 3.77 9.39
C ILE A 97 1.69 3.43 10.88
N GLN A 98 0.52 3.26 11.48
CA GLN A 98 0.38 2.70 12.83
C GLN A 98 -0.59 1.53 12.79
N ARG A 99 -0.23 0.44 13.47
CA ARG A 99 -1.17 -0.65 13.72
C ARG A 99 -2.00 -0.32 14.96
N VAL A 100 -3.32 -0.38 14.85
CA VAL A 100 -4.24 -0.20 15.98
C VAL A 100 -4.96 -1.50 16.30
N ALA A 101 -5.58 -1.56 17.48
CA ALA A 101 -6.47 -2.65 17.83
C ALA A 101 -7.69 -2.63 16.93
N THR A 102 -8.18 -3.80 16.52
CA THR A 102 -9.41 -3.91 15.72
C THR A 102 -10.58 -3.32 16.53
N PRO A 103 -11.20 -2.23 16.04
CA PRO A 103 -12.39 -1.67 16.68
C PRO A 103 -13.53 -2.72 16.74
N PRO A 104 -14.40 -2.70 17.77
CA PRO A 104 -15.51 -3.65 17.89
C PRO A 104 -16.42 -3.70 16.65
N GLU A 105 -16.64 -2.55 16.01
CA GLU A 105 -17.40 -2.40 14.77
C GLU A 105 -16.74 -3.09 13.57
N LEU A 106 -15.44 -3.37 13.63
CA LEU A 106 -14.69 -4.12 12.63
C LEU A 106 -14.42 -5.58 13.05
N SER A 107 -15.12 -6.07 14.07
CA SER A 107 -14.92 -7.45 14.53
C SER A 107 -15.26 -8.47 13.43
N PRO A 108 -14.58 -9.63 13.39
CA PRO A 108 -14.87 -10.67 12.39
C PRO A 108 -16.34 -11.10 12.34
N ARG A 109 -17.04 -11.04 13.48
CA ARG A 109 -18.48 -11.33 13.57
C ARG A 109 -19.33 -10.29 12.83
N VAL A 110 -18.99 -8.99 12.93
CA VAL A 110 -19.69 -7.92 12.21
C VAL A 110 -19.41 -7.99 10.72
N LEU A 111 -18.16 -8.29 10.34
CA LEU A 111 -17.75 -8.41 8.93
C LEU A 111 -18.31 -9.68 8.26
N GLN A 112 -18.82 -10.64 9.04
CA GLN A 112 -19.39 -11.88 8.53
C GLN A 112 -20.66 -11.60 7.72
N GLY A 113 -20.76 -12.18 6.52
CA GLY A 113 -21.91 -11.98 5.63
C GLY A 113 -21.90 -10.67 4.84
N MET A 114 -21.08 -9.68 5.20
CA MET A 114 -20.89 -8.46 4.39
C MET A 114 -20.16 -8.77 3.09
N SER A 115 -20.61 -8.15 2.00
CA SER A 115 -19.87 -8.06 0.75
C SER A 115 -18.55 -7.32 0.95
N ALA A 116 -17.61 -7.52 0.03
CA ALA A 116 -16.30 -6.88 0.14
C ALA A 116 -16.36 -5.34 -0.01
N ILE A 117 -17.36 -4.82 -0.72
CA ILE A 117 -17.59 -3.37 -0.84
C ILE A 117 -18.08 -2.80 0.49
N GLU A 118 -19.07 -3.43 1.13
CA GLU A 118 -19.58 -3.00 2.43
C GLU A 118 -18.48 -3.03 3.51
N ARG A 119 -17.58 -4.03 3.44
CA ARG A 119 -16.39 -4.08 4.32
C ARG A 119 -15.43 -2.92 4.05
N ALA A 120 -15.16 -2.58 2.80
CA ALA A 120 -14.28 -1.47 2.44
C ALA A 120 -14.85 -0.11 2.91
N GLU A 121 -16.15 0.10 2.75
CA GLU A 121 -16.83 1.29 3.27
C GLU A 121 -16.74 1.38 4.80
N LEU A 122 -16.94 0.26 5.50
CA LEU A 122 -16.86 0.25 6.96
C LEU A 122 -15.43 0.53 7.46
N LEU A 123 -14.42 -0.06 6.83
CA LEU A 123 -13.00 0.22 7.10
C LEU A 123 -12.66 1.70 6.87
N SER A 124 -13.15 2.27 5.76
CA SER A 124 -12.98 3.68 5.39
C SER A 124 -13.58 4.61 6.45
N ARG A 125 -14.83 4.37 6.86
CA ARG A 125 -15.52 5.14 7.90
C ARG A 125 -14.81 5.06 9.26
N ALA A 126 -14.15 3.94 9.55
CA ALA A 126 -13.34 3.77 10.74
C ALA A 126 -11.91 4.33 10.61
N GLY A 127 -11.56 4.96 9.49
CA GLY A 127 -10.24 5.55 9.24
C GLY A 127 -9.11 4.54 8.97
N ILE A 128 -9.44 3.26 8.72
CA ILE A 128 -8.46 2.18 8.51
C ILE A 128 -8.02 2.13 7.03
N TRP A 129 -7.36 3.20 6.59
CA TRP A 129 -7.11 3.48 5.17
C TRP A 129 -6.23 2.45 4.45
N TYR A 130 -5.20 1.91 5.10
CA TYR A 130 -4.35 0.88 4.46
C TYR A 130 -5.16 -0.38 4.12
N ASP A 131 -6.03 -0.80 5.04
CA ASP A 131 -6.89 -1.97 4.83
C ASP A 131 -7.98 -1.70 3.78
N THR A 132 -8.55 -0.50 3.75
CA THR A 132 -9.51 -0.07 2.72
C THR A 132 -8.90 -0.16 1.33
N VAL A 133 -7.75 0.50 1.11
CA VAL A 133 -7.07 0.52 -0.20
C VAL A 133 -6.66 -0.89 -0.62
N ALA A 134 -6.15 -1.69 0.31
CA ALA A 134 -5.76 -3.07 0.05
C ALA A 134 -6.94 -3.93 -0.43
N LEU A 135 -8.09 -3.82 0.24
CA LEU A 135 -9.30 -4.57 -0.12
C LEU A 135 -9.85 -4.13 -1.48
N LEU A 136 -9.92 -2.82 -1.72
CA LEU A 136 -10.39 -2.27 -3.00
C LEU A 136 -9.48 -2.68 -4.17
N ALA A 137 -8.16 -2.61 -4.00
CA ALA A 137 -7.21 -3.05 -5.01
C ALA A 137 -7.34 -4.56 -5.31
N GLN A 138 -7.59 -5.38 -4.28
CA GLN A 138 -7.83 -6.82 -4.48
C GLN A 138 -9.12 -7.08 -5.26
N LEU A 139 -10.20 -6.37 -4.94
CA LEU A 139 -11.48 -6.54 -5.65
C LEU A 139 -11.35 -6.18 -7.13
N GLN A 140 -10.77 -5.03 -7.43
CA GLN A 140 -10.61 -4.56 -8.80
C GLN A 140 -9.73 -5.50 -9.65
N ARG A 141 -8.73 -6.17 -9.05
CA ARG A 141 -7.92 -7.18 -9.75
C ARG A 141 -8.69 -8.47 -10.03
N ASN A 142 -9.48 -8.95 -9.08
CA ASN A 142 -10.19 -10.22 -9.21
C ASN A 142 -11.41 -10.11 -10.13
N GLN A 143 -12.11 -8.97 -10.08
CA GLN A 143 -13.27 -8.68 -10.89
C GLN A 143 -13.35 -7.16 -11.12
N PRO A 144 -13.06 -6.68 -12.34
CA PRO A 144 -13.20 -5.26 -12.65
C PRO A 144 -14.61 -4.78 -12.31
N LEU A 145 -14.73 -3.87 -11.35
CA LEU A 145 -16.02 -3.38 -10.88
C LEU A 145 -16.49 -2.26 -11.81
N PRO A 146 -17.67 -2.34 -12.45
CA PRO A 146 -18.19 -1.25 -13.30
C PRO A 146 -18.27 0.10 -12.56
N GLN A 147 -18.47 0.03 -11.25
CA GLN A 147 -18.60 1.17 -10.34
C GLN A 147 -17.28 1.55 -9.65
N TRP A 148 -16.12 1.09 -10.14
CA TRP A 148 -14.81 1.37 -9.57
C TRP A 148 -14.57 2.87 -9.31
N ALA A 149 -14.92 3.70 -10.30
CA ALA A 149 -14.80 5.15 -10.19
C ALA A 149 -15.64 5.71 -9.03
N SER A 150 -16.91 5.27 -8.93
CA SER A 150 -17.82 5.70 -7.86
C SER A 150 -17.37 5.22 -6.48
N ILE A 151 -16.82 4.00 -6.39
CA ILE A 151 -16.28 3.46 -5.14
C ILE A 151 -15.10 4.32 -4.67
N LEU A 152 -14.12 4.57 -5.55
CA LEU A 152 -12.97 5.39 -5.20
C LEU A 152 -13.37 6.82 -4.84
N GLN A 153 -14.39 7.39 -5.49
CA GLN A 153 -14.94 8.69 -5.10
C GLN A 153 -15.59 8.65 -3.71
N ALA A 154 -16.38 7.62 -3.41
CA ALA A 154 -17.04 7.45 -2.12
C ALA A 154 -16.05 7.26 -0.96
N VAL A 155 -14.83 6.78 -1.25
CA VAL A 155 -13.73 6.65 -0.28
C VAL A 155 -12.63 7.70 -0.46
N GLU A 156 -12.92 8.82 -1.13
CA GLU A 156 -12.01 9.97 -1.31
C GLU A 156 -10.68 9.68 -2.05
N LEU A 157 -10.59 8.55 -2.76
CA LEU A 157 -9.45 8.12 -3.58
C LEU A 157 -9.60 8.49 -5.06
N ARG A 158 -10.24 9.63 -5.34
CA ARG A 158 -10.58 10.07 -6.72
C ARG A 158 -9.40 10.16 -7.67
N ASP A 159 -8.20 10.45 -7.16
CA ASP A 159 -6.98 10.60 -7.98
C ASP A 159 -6.45 9.25 -8.48
N LEU A 160 -6.93 8.15 -7.91
CA LEU A 160 -6.56 6.77 -8.29
C LEU A 160 -7.49 6.18 -9.37
N VAL A 161 -8.58 6.86 -9.75
CA VAL A 161 -9.63 6.31 -10.63
C VAL A 161 -9.10 5.90 -12.00
N ASN A 162 -8.18 6.68 -12.57
CA ASN A 162 -7.67 6.46 -13.93
C ASN A 162 -6.31 5.73 -13.95
N GLN A 163 -5.78 5.33 -12.79
CA GLN A 163 -4.48 4.67 -12.74
C GLN A 163 -4.66 3.16 -12.86
N PRO A 164 -3.91 2.49 -13.75
CA PRO A 164 -3.98 1.04 -13.85
C PRO A 164 -3.44 0.41 -12.56
N LEU A 165 -4.10 -0.65 -12.09
CA LEU A 165 -3.54 -1.50 -11.05
C LEU A 165 -2.50 -2.42 -11.67
N LEU A 166 -1.27 -2.32 -11.19
CA LEU A 166 -0.21 -3.25 -11.58
C LEU A 166 -0.39 -4.58 -10.83
N ASN A 167 0.23 -5.63 -11.39
CA ASN A 167 0.34 -6.91 -10.69
C ASN A 167 1.06 -6.69 -9.35
N PRO A 168 0.67 -7.40 -8.28
CA PRO A 168 1.40 -7.35 -7.03
C PRO A 168 2.87 -7.67 -7.26
N LEU A 169 3.74 -6.96 -6.53
CA LEU A 169 5.16 -7.18 -6.60
C LEU A 169 5.48 -8.49 -5.90
N SER A 170 5.97 -9.47 -6.66
CA SER A 170 6.31 -10.81 -6.18
C SER A 170 7.77 -10.87 -5.68
N PHE A 171 8.01 -11.69 -4.67
CA PHE A 171 9.32 -11.98 -4.06
C PHE A 171 9.84 -13.34 -4.49
#